data_AF-A0A5C7B1B1-F1
#
_entry.id   AF-A0A5C7B1B1-F1
#
_cell.length_a   1.000
_cell.length_b   1.000
_cell.length_c   1.000
_cell.angle_alpha   90.00
_cell.angle_beta   90.00
_cell.angle_gamma   90.00
#
_symmetry.space_group_name_H-M   'P 1'
#
loop_
_entity.id
_entity.type
_entity.pdbx_description
1 polymer ?
#
loop_
_entity_poly.entity_id
_entity_poly.type
_entity_poly.pdbx_seq_one_letter_code
_entity_poly.pdbx_strand_id
1 'polypeptide(L)'
;MKKHQSKRPAPKKPTPFIYRSFLNFWLAIVLPATLTALVVSKLYYNNTINFEPLKEPSTWLYFAILQVFLGFFTYLWVFRIKSKEHKS
;
A
#
# COMPACT_ATOMS: atom_id res chain seq x y z
N MET A 1 48.76 -8.32 -21.06
CA MET A 1 47.37 -8.62 -21.46
C MET A 1 46.45 -8.59 -20.23
N LYS A 2 45.67 -7.52 -20.05
CA LYS A 2 44.71 -7.41 -18.93
C LYS A 2 43.47 -8.23 -19.27
N LYS A 3 43.23 -9.33 -18.55
CA LYS A 3 42.01 -10.14 -18.67
C LYS A 3 40.82 -9.27 -18.24
N HIS A 4 39.95 -8.91 -19.19
CA HIS A 4 38.63 -8.39 -18.87
C HIS A 4 37.86 -9.49 -18.14
N GLN A 5 37.83 -9.42 -16.82
CA GLN A 5 36.88 -10.19 -16.03
C GLN A 5 35.49 -9.66 -16.37
N SER A 6 34.80 -10.36 -17.26
CA SER A 6 33.37 -10.19 -17.51
C SER A 6 32.67 -10.36 -16.17
N LYS A 7 32.22 -9.24 -15.58
CA LYS A 7 31.37 -9.24 -14.40
C LYS A 7 30.12 -10.05 -14.76
N ARG A 8 30.00 -11.26 -14.23
CA ARG A 8 28.79 -12.07 -14.34
C ARG A 8 27.61 -11.18 -13.90
N PRO A 9 26.49 -11.14 -14.64
CA PRO A 9 25.33 -10.38 -14.20
C PRO A 9 24.90 -10.90 -12.83
N ALA A 10 24.79 -10.01 -11.86
CA ALA A 10 24.31 -10.36 -10.54
C ALA A 10 22.91 -11.01 -10.65
N PRO A 11 22.59 -12.03 -9.84
CA PRO A 11 21.27 -12.63 -9.85
C PRO A 11 20.22 -11.54 -9.56
N LYS A 12 19.31 -11.33 -10.50
CA LYS A 12 18.21 -10.37 -10.35
C LYS A 12 17.36 -10.82 -9.16
N LYS A 13 17.19 -9.92 -8.17
CA LYS A 13 16.37 -10.22 -6.99
C LYS A 13 14.92 -10.44 -7.42
N PRO A 14 14.26 -11.49 -6.90
CA PRO A 14 12.85 -11.73 -7.22
C PRO A 14 12.00 -10.56 -6.76
N THR A 15 11.00 -10.20 -7.57
CA THR A 15 10.08 -9.11 -7.24
C THR A 15 9.29 -9.45 -5.97
N PRO A 16 9.35 -8.63 -4.90
CA PRO A 16 8.63 -8.89 -3.66
C PRO A 16 7.11 -9.00 -3.87
N PHE A 17 6.43 -9.79 -3.02
CA PHE A 17 4.99 -10.06 -3.12
C PHE A 17 4.12 -8.79 -3.26
N ILE A 18 4.48 -7.76 -2.50
CA ILE A 18 3.81 -6.44 -2.46
C ILE A 18 3.87 -5.75 -3.83
N TYR A 19 4.96 -5.93 -4.58
CA TYR A 19 5.18 -5.28 -5.88
C TYR A 19 4.76 -6.14 -7.07
N ARG A 20 4.24 -7.35 -6.81
CA ARG A 20 3.89 -8.31 -7.85
C ARG A 20 2.57 -7.97 -8.55
N SER A 21 1.60 -7.41 -7.84
CA SER A 21 0.31 -6.98 -8.38
C SER A 21 -0.27 -5.80 -7.59
N PHE A 22 -1.19 -5.06 -8.21
CA PHE A 22 -1.94 -4.01 -7.53
C PHE A 22 -2.76 -4.56 -6.37
N LEU A 23 -3.38 -5.74 -6.53
CA LEU A 23 -4.19 -6.37 -5.48
C LEU A 23 -3.35 -6.70 -4.24
N ASN A 24 -2.14 -7.23 -4.42
CA ASN A 24 -1.25 -7.55 -3.30
C ASN A 24 -0.82 -6.29 -2.55
N PHE A 25 -0.48 -5.22 -3.29
CA PHE A 25 -0.17 -3.92 -2.72
C PHE A 25 -1.35 -3.34 -1.94
N TRP A 26 -2.54 -3.41 -2.53
CA TRP A 26 -3.76 -2.90 -1.92
C TRP A 26 -4.08 -3.64 -0.62
N LEU A 27 -4.00 -4.97 -0.61
CA LEU A 27 -4.21 -5.78 0.59
C LEU A 27 -3.15 -5.55 1.67
N ALA A 28 -1.88 -5.39 1.29
CA ALA A 28 -0.78 -5.29 2.24
C ALA A 28 -0.58 -3.88 2.82
N ILE A 29 -1.02 -2.83 2.12
CA ILE A 29 -0.73 -1.44 2.48
C ILE A 29 -2.01 -0.62 2.61
N VAL A 30 -2.82 -0.57 1.56
CA VAL A 30 -3.96 0.35 1.47
C VAL A 30 -5.07 -0.06 2.45
N LEU A 31 -5.43 -1.35 2.47
CA LEU A 31 -6.44 -1.89 3.37
C LEU A 31 -6.07 -1.70 4.86
N PRO A 32 -4.89 -2.13 5.35
CA PRO A 32 -4.52 -1.93 6.76
C PRO A 32 -4.34 -0.46 7.14
N ALA A 33 -3.83 0.40 6.24
CA ALA A 33 -3.71 1.83 6.51
C ALA A 33 -5.09 2.48 6.70
N THR A 34 -6.07 2.12 5.84
CA THR A 34 -7.43 2.65 5.95
C THR A 34 -8.21 2.12 7.14
N LEU A 35 -8.01 0.84 7.51
CA LEU A 35 -8.53 0.29 8.76
C LEU A 35 -7.94 1.00 9.98
N THR A 36 -6.64 1.25 9.98
CA THR A 36 -5.97 1.98 11.07
C THR A 36 -6.50 3.41 11.18
N ALA A 37 -6.64 4.11 10.05
CA ALA A 37 -7.22 5.44 10.02
C ALA A 37 -8.66 5.46 10.54
N LEU A 38 -9.44 4.42 10.25
CA LEU A 38 -10.80 4.25 10.78
C LEU A 38 -10.77 4.14 12.30
N VAL A 39 -9.96 3.21 12.82
CA VAL A 39 -9.79 3.01 14.27
C VAL A 39 -9.33 4.31 14.92
N VAL A 40 -8.30 4.97 14.41
CA VAL A 40 -7.77 6.23 14.96
C VAL A 40 -8.82 7.34 14.92
N SER A 41 -9.52 7.53 13.81
CA SER A 41 -10.54 8.59 13.68
C SER A 41 -11.69 8.42 14.68
N LYS A 42 -12.00 7.18 15.06
CA LYS A 42 -13.07 6.87 16.02
C LYS A 42 -12.58 6.77 17.45
N LEU A 43 -11.32 6.40 17.68
CA LEU A 43 -10.69 6.43 19.00
C LEU A 43 -10.48 7.86 19.50
N TYR A 44 -10.17 8.79 18.59
CA TYR A 44 -9.89 10.19 18.92
C TYR A 44 -11.13 11.10 18.92
N TYR A 45 -12.31 10.60 18.59
CA TYR A 45 -13.54 11.36 18.70
C TYR A 45 -14.10 11.19 20.12
N ASN A 46 -13.98 12.24 20.95
CA ASN A 46 -14.60 12.31 22.27
C ASN A 46 -14.14 11.25 23.31
N ASN A 47 -12.88 10.76 23.21
CA ASN A 47 -12.26 9.80 24.14
C ASN A 47 -13.08 8.51 24.39
N THR A 48 -14.01 8.17 23.49
CA THR A 48 -14.92 7.04 23.65
C THR A 48 -14.99 6.27 22.34
N ILE A 49 -14.96 4.93 22.43
CA ILE A 49 -15.07 4.06 21.26
C ILE A 49 -16.53 4.04 20.83
N ASN A 50 -16.96 5.02 20.01
CA ASN A 50 -18.32 5.06 19.51
C ASN A 50 -18.41 4.37 18.12
N PHE A 51 -19.16 3.26 18.08
CA PHE A 51 -19.43 2.48 16.87
C PHE A 51 -20.66 2.95 16.09
N GLU A 52 -21.43 3.93 16.60
CA GLU A 52 -22.59 4.49 15.88
C GLU A 52 -22.27 4.93 14.44
N PRO A 53 -21.15 5.60 14.15
CA PRO A 53 -20.91 6.08 12.79
C PRO A 53 -20.58 4.94 11.82
N LEU A 54 -20.17 3.77 12.30
CA LEU A 54 -19.98 2.57 11.47
C LEU A 54 -21.30 1.97 11.01
N LYS A 55 -22.42 2.34 11.65
CA LYS A 55 -23.76 1.95 11.20
C LYS A 55 -24.28 2.85 10.08
N GLU A 56 -23.68 4.02 9.88
CA GLU A 56 -24.08 4.92 8.81
C GLU A 56 -23.49 4.49 7.46
N PRO A 57 -24.32 4.31 6.42
CA PRO A 57 -23.83 3.93 5.09
C PRO A 57 -22.96 5.02 4.45
N SER A 58 -23.16 6.29 4.82
CA SER A 58 -22.32 7.43 4.42
C SER A 58 -20.86 7.24 4.81
N THR A 59 -20.59 6.72 6.01
CA THR A 59 -19.24 6.45 6.52
C THR A 59 -18.50 5.46 5.64
N TRP A 60 -19.16 4.36 5.26
CA TRP A 60 -18.58 3.36 4.35
C TRP A 60 -18.28 3.92 2.96
N LEU A 61 -19.12 4.84 2.49
CA LEU A 61 -18.93 5.52 1.20
C LEU A 61 -17.70 6.45 1.25
N TYR A 62 -17.55 7.22 2.34
CA TYR A 62 -16.33 7.99 2.60
C TYR A 62 -15.09 7.09 2.68
N PHE A 63 -15.19 5.91 3.31
CA PHE A 63 -14.08 4.95 3.35
C PHE A 63 -13.73 4.39 1.98
N ALA A 64 -14.72 4.04 1.16
CA ALA A 64 -14.49 3.56 -0.19
C ALA A 64 -13.77 4.63 -1.04
N ILE A 65 -14.22 5.88 -0.97
CA ILE A 65 -13.58 7.00 -1.64
C ILE A 65 -12.14 7.16 -1.16
N LEU A 66 -11.92 7.15 0.16
CA LEU A 66 -10.61 7.31 0.78
C LEU A 66 -9.65 6.16 0.40
N GLN A 67 -10.15 4.92 0.31
CA GLN A 67 -9.39 3.76 -0.17
C GLN A 67 -9.00 3.89 -1.65
N VAL A 68 -9.86 4.44 -2.51
CA VAL A 68 -9.54 4.69 -3.92
C VAL A 68 -8.44 5.74 -4.02
N PHE A 69 -8.57 6.87 -3.30
CA PHE A 69 -7.56 7.93 -3.32
C PHE A 69 -6.22 7.46 -2.75
N LEU A 70 -6.20 6.88 -1.54
CA LEU A 70 -4.97 6.34 -0.95
C LEU A 70 -4.37 5.24 -1.82
N GLY A 71 -5.20 4.31 -2.31
CA GLY A 71 -4.73 3.26 -3.21
C GLY A 71 -4.06 3.80 -4.45
N PHE A 72 -4.67 4.79 -5.11
CA PHE A 72 -4.14 5.41 -6.31
C PHE A 72 -2.83 6.19 -6.04
N PHE A 73 -2.81 7.06 -5.02
CA PHE A 73 -1.63 7.86 -4.71
C PHE A 73 -0.46 7.01 -4.21
N THR A 74 -0.72 6.05 -3.32
CA THR A 74 0.34 5.18 -2.80
C THR A 74 0.85 4.23 -3.89
N TYR A 75 0.00 3.83 -4.85
CA TYR A 75 0.42 3.07 -6.02
C TYR A 75 1.33 3.90 -6.93
N LEU A 76 0.95 5.14 -7.28
CA LEU A 76 1.77 6.01 -8.12
C LEU A 76 3.10 6.37 -7.45
N TRP A 77 3.09 6.61 -6.15
CA TRP A 77 4.28 7.05 -5.42
C TRP A 77 5.18 5.87 -5.06
N VAL A 78 4.68 4.90 -4.31
CA VAL A 78 5.52 3.85 -3.72
C VAL A 78 5.65 2.67 -4.66
N PHE A 79 4.53 2.18 -5.19
CA PHE A 79 4.55 0.98 -6.03
C PHE A 79 5.26 1.25 -7.36
N ARG A 80 4.93 2.32 -8.08
CA ARG A 80 5.55 2.59 -9.39
C ARG A 80 7.06 2.86 -9.30
N ILE A 81 7.52 3.52 -8.24
CA ILE A 81 8.95 3.81 -8.04
C ILE A 81 9.69 2.52 -7.64
N LYS A 82 9.22 1.81 -6.61
CA LYS A 82 9.92 0.61 -6.11
C LYS A 82 9.75 -0.63 -6.98
N SER A 83 8.64 -0.77 -7.69
CA SER A 83 8.44 -1.90 -8.63
C SER A 83 9.43 -1.84 -9.79
N LYS A 84 9.89 -0.66 -10.22
CA LYS A 84 10.93 -0.54 -11.26
C LYS A 84 12.28 -1.04 -10.78
N GLU A 85 12.62 -0.80 -9.51
CA GLU A 85 13.86 -1.27 -8.90
C GLU A 85 13.89 -2.81 -8.75
N HIS A 86 12.70 -3.42 -8.62
CA HIS A 86 12.53 -4.86 -8.46
C HIS A 86 12.01 -5.56 -9.72
N LYS A 87 11.84 -4.82 -10.83
CA LYS A 87 11.49 -5.38 -12.13
C LYS A 87 12.77 -5.96 -12.74
N SER A 88 12.87 -7.28 -12.67
CA SER A 88 13.86 -8.08 -13.37
C SER A 88 13.79 -7.84 -14.87
#